data_AF-A0A1E5RW38-F1
#
_entry.id   AF-A0A1E5RW38-F1
#
_cell.length_a   1.000
_cell.length_b   1.000
_cell.length_c   1.000
_cell.angle_alpha   90.00
_cell.angle_beta   90.00
_cell.angle_gamma   90.00
#
_symmetry.space_group_name_H-M   'P 1'
#
loop_
_entity.id
_entity.type
_entity.pdbx_description
1 polymer ?
#
loop_
_entity_poly.entity_id
_entity_poly.type
_entity_poly.pdbx_seq_one_letter_code
_entity_poly.pdbx_strand_id
1 'polypeptide(L)'
;MADQQVKQEQIIPSQSILDSRWDAVIANGVTKTTLGLVGGIVASVLFKRRPAFVFLGTGIGFGMAYAEGNAIFKSKAGIRSINA
;
A
#
# COMPACT_ATOMS: atom_id res chain seq x y z
N MET A 1 30.72 24.18 -14.58
CA MET A 1 29.40 23.84 -14.00
C MET A 1 29.49 22.41 -13.49
N ALA A 2 29.67 22.23 -12.19
CA ALA A 2 29.67 20.92 -11.55
C ALA A 2 28.49 20.93 -10.57
N ASP A 3 27.50 20.08 -10.82
CA ASP A 3 26.36 19.88 -9.95
C ASP A 3 26.85 19.46 -8.58
N GLN A 4 26.78 20.40 -7.64
CA GLN A 4 26.97 20.08 -6.24
C GLN A 4 25.77 19.25 -5.78
N GLN A 5 25.91 17.93 -5.92
CA GLN A 5 25.23 16.94 -5.09
C GLN A 5 25.71 17.14 -3.64
N VAL A 6 25.29 18.24 -3.01
CA VAL A 6 25.25 18.33 -1.56
C VAL A 6 24.25 17.26 -1.15
N LYS A 7 24.78 16.12 -0.72
CA LYS A 7 24.10 15.10 0.06
C LYS A 7 23.64 15.80 1.33
N GLN A 8 22.52 16.53 1.23
CA GLN A 8 21.85 17.10 2.37
C GLN A 8 21.55 15.90 3.26
N GLU A 9 22.21 15.84 4.40
CA GLU A 9 21.69 15.18 5.57
C GLU A 9 20.41 15.93 5.91
N GLN A 10 19.34 15.62 5.18
CA GLN A 10 18.09 16.33 5.32
C GLN A 10 17.62 16.06 6.74
N ILE A 11 17.57 17.12 7.55
CA ILE A 11 16.78 17.15 8.77
C ILE A 11 15.32 17.14 8.32
N ILE A 12 14.88 16.01 7.79
CA ILE A 12 13.49 15.75 7.44
C ILE A 12 12.78 15.66 8.78
N PRO A 13 11.86 16.59 9.11
CA PRO A 13 11.14 16.51 10.36
C PRO A 13 10.44 15.16 10.43
N SER A 14 10.56 14.47 11.56
CA SER A 14 10.07 13.10 11.74
C SER A 14 8.59 12.93 11.37
N GLN A 15 7.80 14.00 11.53
CA GLN A 15 6.40 14.07 11.09
C GLN A 15 6.25 13.85 9.58
N SER A 16 7.03 14.53 8.75
CA SER A 16 6.94 14.39 7.28
C SER A 16 7.32 13.00 6.77
N ILE A 17 8.21 12.28 7.46
CA ILE A 17 8.52 10.87 7.15
C ILE A 17 7.32 9.98 7.49
N LEU A 18 6.68 10.22 8.63
CA LEU A 18 5.55 9.45 9.10
C LEU A 18 4.34 9.66 8.18
N ASP A 19 4.05 10.91 7.81
CA ASP A 19 2.95 11.29 6.92
C ASP A 19 3.10 10.61 5.55
N SER A 20 4.30 10.69 4.95
CA SER A 20 4.58 10.08 3.65
C SER A 20 4.41 8.55 3.66
N ARG A 21 4.76 7.88 4.77
CA ARG A 21 4.58 6.43 4.90
C ARG A 21 3.13 6.06 5.11
N TRP A 22 2.40 6.80 5.94
CA TRP A 22 0.99 6.57 6.18
C TRP A 22 0.16 6.75 4.91
N ASP A 23 0.45 7.78 4.13
CA ASP A 23 -0.22 8.01 2.85
C ASP A 23 0.01 6.82 1.89
N ALA A 24 1.26 6.35 1.78
CA ALA A 24 1.57 5.16 0.97
C ALA A 24 0.89 3.88 1.47
N VAL A 25 0.82 3.66 2.79
CA VAL A 25 0.18 2.48 3.39
C VAL A 25 -1.32 2.50 3.13
N ILE A 26 -1.97 3.65 3.34
CA ILE A 26 -3.41 3.80 3.14
C ILE A 26 -3.75 3.70 1.65
N ALA A 27 -3.02 4.40 0.78
CA ALA A 27 -3.28 4.37 -0.66
C ALA A 27 -3.16 2.96 -1.25
N ASN A 28 -2.06 2.25 -0.94
CA ASN A 28 -1.88 0.87 -1.40
C ASN A 28 -2.87 -0.09 -0.74
N GLY A 29 -3.14 0.12 0.55
CA GLY A 29 -4.03 -0.75 1.32
C GLY A 29 -5.49 -0.66 0.87
N VAL A 30 -5.99 0.55 0.61
CA VAL A 30 -7.31 0.78 0.03
C VAL A 30 -7.39 0.19 -1.36
N THR A 31 -6.38 0.42 -2.21
CA THR A 31 -6.36 -0.11 -3.57
C THR A 31 -6.45 -1.64 -3.58
N LYS A 32 -5.67 -2.32 -2.75
CA LYS A 32 -5.65 -3.79 -2.66
C LYS A 32 -6.90 -4.38 -2.03
N THR A 33 -7.43 -3.73 -1.00
CA THR A 33 -8.66 -4.16 -0.35
C THR A 33 -9.84 -4.03 -1.32
N THR A 34 -9.95 -2.92 -2.04
CA THR A 34 -10.98 -2.72 -3.07
C THR A 34 -10.82 -3.72 -4.21
N LEU A 35 -9.59 -4.00 -4.67
CA LEU A 35 -9.35 -5.02 -5.69
C LEU A 35 -9.82 -6.40 -5.23
N GLY A 36 -9.48 -6.79 -3.99
CA GLY A 36 -9.91 -8.04 -3.38
C GLY A 36 -11.43 -8.13 -3.18
N LEU A 37 -12.07 -7.02 -2.82
CA LEU A 37 -13.52 -6.91 -2.67
C LEU A 37 -14.23 -7.03 -4.02
N VAL A 38 -13.78 -6.31 -5.05
CA VAL A 38 -14.35 -6.41 -6.41
C VAL A 38 -14.18 -7.83 -6.95
N GLY A 39 -12.98 -8.42 -6.81
CA GLY A 39 -12.73 -9.81 -7.19
C GLY A 39 -13.63 -10.79 -6.42
N GLY A 40 -13.81 -10.58 -5.12
CA GLY A 40 -14.70 -11.36 -4.27
C GLY A 40 -16.18 -11.24 -4.64
N ILE A 41 -16.64 -10.06 -5.05
CA ILE A 41 -18.01 -9.83 -5.55
C ILE A 41 -18.21 -10.58 -6.86
N VAL A 42 -17.29 -10.43 -7.83
CA VAL A 42 -17.38 -11.14 -9.12
C VAL A 42 -17.38 -12.65 -8.90
N ALA A 43 -16.47 -13.15 -8.06
CA ALA A 43 -16.43 -14.56 -7.68
C ALA A 43 -17.74 -14.99 -7.00
N SER A 44 -18.26 -14.22 -6.05
CA SER A 44 -19.54 -14.50 -5.38
C SER A 44 -20.67 -14.67 -6.40
N VAL A 45 -20.79 -13.76 -7.37
CA VAL A 45 -21.83 -13.83 -8.41
C VAL A 45 -21.69 -15.10 -9.25
N LEU A 46 -20.47 -15.50 -9.63
CA LEU A 46 -20.22 -16.72 -10.39
C LEU A 46 -20.52 -18.00 -9.58
N PHE A 47 -20.20 -18.01 -8.28
CA PHE A 47 -20.39 -19.15 -7.38
C PHE A 47 -21.72 -19.10 -6.63
N LYS A 48 -22.83 -18.93 -7.35
CA LYS A 48 -24.21 -18.97 -6.83
C LYS A 48 -24.49 -17.92 -5.74
N ARG A 49 -23.94 -16.71 -5.87
CA ARG A 49 -24.12 -15.58 -4.94
C ARG A 49 -23.70 -15.90 -3.50
N ARG A 50 -22.70 -16.76 -3.30
CA ARG A 50 -22.23 -17.10 -1.95
C ARG A 50 -21.39 -15.98 -1.35
N PRO A 51 -21.83 -15.36 -0.24
CA PRO A 51 -21.13 -14.19 0.34
C PRO A 51 -19.73 -14.53 0.85
N ALA A 52 -19.43 -15.81 1.09
CA ALA A 52 -18.12 -16.29 1.51
C ALA A 52 -16.97 -15.77 0.61
N PHE A 53 -17.19 -15.65 -0.71
CA PHE A 53 -16.15 -15.16 -1.63
C PHE A 53 -15.86 -13.67 -1.49
N VAL A 54 -16.85 -12.86 -1.07
CA VAL A 54 -16.65 -11.44 -0.79
C VAL A 54 -15.77 -11.28 0.45
N PHE A 55 -16.09 -12.01 1.53
CA PHE A 55 -15.30 -11.99 2.76
C PHE A 55 -13.88 -12.52 2.53
N LEU A 56 -13.75 -13.60 1.76
CA LEU A 56 -12.45 -14.19 1.44
C LEU A 56 -11.61 -13.24 0.57
N GLY A 57 -12.19 -12.67 -0.50
CA GLY A 57 -11.49 -11.71 -1.36
C GLY A 57 -11.07 -10.43 -0.61
N THR A 58 -11.97 -9.88 0.21
CA THR A 58 -11.67 -8.70 1.05
C THR A 58 -10.60 -9.03 2.09
N GLY A 59 -10.69 -10.19 2.74
CA GLY A 59 -9.70 -10.64 3.74
C GLY A 59 -8.31 -10.85 3.15
N ILE A 60 -8.21 -11.44 1.95
CA ILE A 60 -6.93 -11.57 1.23
C ILE A 60 -6.36 -10.19 0.88
N GLY A 61 -7.17 -9.29 0.30
CA GLY A 61 -6.74 -7.95 -0.06
C GLY A 61 -6.25 -7.15 1.15
N PHE A 62 -6.95 -7.26 2.28
CA PHE A 62 -6.58 -6.62 3.53
C PHE A 62 -5.31 -7.24 4.15
N GLY A 63 -5.16 -8.56 4.13
CA GLY A 63 -3.95 -9.24 4.61
C GLY A 63 -2.70 -8.84 3.82
N MET A 64 -2.82 -8.74 2.49
CA MET A 64 -1.75 -8.26 1.63
C MET A 64 -1.39 -6.79 1.93
N ALA A 65 -2.40 -5.93 2.10
CA ALA A 65 -2.23 -4.54 2.49
C ALA A 65 -1.47 -4.39 3.82
N TYR A 66 -1.80 -5.23 4.81
CA TYR A 66 -1.14 -5.23 6.11
C TYR A 66 0.32 -5.65 6.02
N ALA A 67 0.61 -6.72 5.28
CA ALA A 67 1.97 -7.19 5.06
C ALA A 67 2.84 -6.12 4.37
N GLU A 68 2.29 -5.44 3.37
CA GLU A 68 2.96 -4.34 2.68
C GLU A 68 3.16 -3.12 3.57
N GLY A 69 2.17 -2.75 4.39
CA GLY A 69 2.31 -1.66 5.35
C GLY A 69 3.49 -1.91 6.30
N ASN A 70 3.56 -3.10 6.90
CA ASN A 70 4.70 -3.48 7.74
C ASN A 70 6.04 -3.42 6.99
N ALA A 71 6.07 -3.81 5.71
CA ALA A 71 7.27 -3.72 4.88
C ALA A 71 7.69 -2.27 4.58
N ILE A 72 6.75 -1.34 4.38
CA ILE A 72 7.00 0.10 4.18
C ILE A 72 7.61 0.74 5.45
N PHE A 73 7.17 0.30 6.63
CA PHE A 73 7.74 0.79 7.89
C PHE A 73 9.11 0.18 8.19
N LYS A 74 9.34 -1.10 7.86
CA LYS A 74 10.62 -1.81 8.08
C LYS A 74 11.67 -1.56 7.00
N SER A 75 11.29 -1.24 5.77
CA SER A 75 12.20 -1.10 4.63
C SER A 75 11.76 0.01 3.67
N LYS A 76 12.73 0.69 3.06
CA LYS A 76 12.47 1.62 1.93
C LYS A 76 12.05 0.89 0.64
N ALA A 77 11.70 -0.41 0.69
CA ALA A 77 11.48 -1.23 -0.51
C ALA A 77 10.04 -1.13 -1.08
N GLY A 78 9.09 -0.54 -0.34
CA GLY A 78 7.72 -0.33 -0.81
C GLY A 78 7.45 1.03 -1.46
N ILE A 79 8.39 1.98 -1.33
CA ILE A 79 8.30 3.28 -1.99
C ILE A 79 9.08 3.15 -3.29
N ARG A 80 8.37 3.00 -4.42
CA ARG A 80 8.99 3.25 -5.73
C ARG A 80 9.59 4.66 -5.65
N SER A 81 10.91 4.77 -5.76
CA SER A 81 11.59 6.05 -5.85
C SER A 81 11.06 6.76 -7.08
N ILE A 82 10.04 7.59 -6.92
CA ILE A 82 9.62 8.53 -7.95
C ILE A 82 10.72 9.60 -7.99
N ASN A 83 11.54 9.52 -9.03
CA ASN A 83 12.50 10.58 -9.34
C ASN A 83 11.66 11.79 -9.77
N ALA A 84 11.51 12.76 -8.87
CA ALA A 84 10.90 14.05 -9.14
C ALA A 84 11.99 15.04 -9.53
#